data_AF-A0A1D9PCC8-F1
#
_entry.id   AF-A0A1D9PCC8-F1
#
_cell.length_a   1.000
_cell.length_b   1.000
_cell.length_c   1.000
_cell.angle_alpha   90.00
_cell.angle_beta   90.00
_cell.angle_gamma   90.00
#
_symmetry.space_group_name_H-M   'P 1'
#
loop_
_entity.id
_entity.type
_entity.pdbx_description
1 polymer ?
#
loop_
_entity_poly.entity_id
_entity_poly.type
_entity_poly.pdbx_seq_one_letter_code
_entity_poly.pdbx_strand_id
1 'polypeptide(L)'
;MKIDFRGIEKTNSKIKPLIDFLKNSNDYHIWEYMGLKVTIDPTVDCKNENILIRWLDIDEGFNDKKIVYSLSEFQSQFKSVVK
;
A
#
# COMPACT_ATOMS: atom_id res chain seq x y z
N MET A 1 4.11 8.74 4.00
CA MET A 1 3.34 8.01 2.99
C MET A 1 2.30 8.92 2.35
N LYS A 2 2.75 9.59 1.30
CA LYS A 2 1.84 10.21 0.34
C LYS A 2 1.18 9.10 -0.49
N ILE A 3 -0.11 9.25 -0.80
CA ILE A 3 -0.83 8.34 -1.71
C ILE A 3 -1.08 9.09 -3.02
N ASP A 4 -0.57 8.55 -4.12
CA ASP A 4 -0.80 9.12 -5.45
C ASP A 4 -2.05 8.49 -6.09
N PHE A 5 -2.78 9.26 -6.89
CA PHE A 5 -4.01 8.83 -7.55
C PHE A 5 -3.91 8.98 -9.07
N ARG A 6 -4.35 7.95 -9.80
CA ARG A 6 -4.50 7.98 -11.26
C ARG A 6 -5.96 7.77 -11.65
N GLY A 7 -6.53 8.78 -12.30
CA GLY A 7 -7.92 8.78 -12.75
C GLY A 7 -8.89 9.43 -11.76
N ILE A 8 -10.18 9.39 -12.08
CA ILE A 8 -11.25 10.00 -11.30
C ILE A 8 -11.74 9.00 -10.26
N GLU A 9 -11.77 9.41 -8.99
CA GLU A 9 -12.26 8.59 -7.88
C GLU A 9 -13.76 8.28 -8.06
N LYS A 10 -14.13 7.00 -7.91
CA LYS A 10 -15.53 6.56 -7.97
C LYS A 10 -16.08 6.41 -6.55
N THR A 11 -17.31 6.87 -6.33
CA THR A 11 -17.98 6.86 -5.02
C THR A 11 -18.13 5.44 -4.42
N ASN A 12 -18.24 4.40 -5.26
CA ASN A 12 -18.46 3.00 -4.85
C ASN A 12 -17.29 2.06 -5.23
N SER A 13 -16.04 2.53 -5.16
CA SER A 13 -14.88 1.72 -5.54
C SER A 13 -14.63 0.56 -4.58
N LYS A 14 -14.37 -0.64 -5.12
CA LYS A 14 -14.03 -1.84 -4.33
C LYS A 14 -12.74 -1.69 -3.52
N ILE A 15 -11.83 -0.84 -3.99
CA ILE A 15 -10.53 -0.61 -3.36
C ILE A 15 -10.60 0.45 -2.24
N LYS A 16 -11.76 1.11 -2.07
CA LYS A 16 -11.97 2.17 -1.07
C LYS A 16 -11.57 1.77 0.36
N PRO A 17 -11.91 0.57 0.88
CA PRO A 17 -11.47 0.17 2.21
C PRO A 17 -9.95 0.15 2.38
N LEU A 18 -9.21 -0.25 1.32
CA LEU A 18 -7.75 -0.23 1.34
C LEU A 18 -7.22 1.21 1.27
N ILE A 19 -7.80 2.06 0.43
CA ILE A 19 -7.42 3.49 0.36
C ILE A 19 -7.60 4.14 1.73
N ASP A 20 -8.76 3.95 2.36
CA ASP A 20 -9.09 4.54 3.65
C ASP A 20 -8.16 4.00 4.76
N PHE A 21 -7.82 2.70 4.73
CA PHE A 21 -6.82 2.10 5.61
C PHE A 21 -5.43 2.73 5.43
N LEU A 22 -4.95 2.87 4.20
CA LEU A 22 -3.63 3.46 3.91
C LEU A 22 -3.59 4.95 4.27
N LYS A 23 -4.68 5.72 4.07
CA LYS A 23 -4.76 7.13 4.49
C LYS A 23 -4.64 7.30 6.01
N ASN A 24 -5.19 6.35 6.77
CA ASN A 24 -5.09 6.33 8.24
C ASN A 24 -3.72 5.82 8.73
N SER A 25 -2.97 5.14 7.87
CA SER A 25 -1.63 4.65 8.17
C SER A 25 -0.63 5.80 8.03
N ASN A 26 -0.29 6.44 9.15
CA ASN A 26 0.63 7.60 9.18
C ASN A 26 1.97 7.31 8.46
N ASP A 27 2.63 8.37 8.00
CA ASP A 27 3.79 8.43 7.13
C ASP A 27 5.04 7.67 7.58
N TYR A 28 5.09 7.25 8.84
CA TYR A 28 6.22 6.58 9.50
C TYR A 28 6.01 5.07 9.68
N HIS A 29 4.96 4.49 9.11
CA HIS A 29 4.74 3.05 9.23
C HIS A 29 5.77 2.27 8.41
N ILE A 30 6.69 1.62 9.13
CA ILE A 30 7.49 0.51 8.63
C ILE A 30 6.58 -0.72 8.58
N TRP A 31 6.65 -1.45 7.47
CA TRP A 31 5.90 -2.67 7.24
C TRP A 31 6.84 -3.87 7.23
N GLU A 32 6.34 -5.02 7.63
CA GLU A 32 6.99 -6.29 7.43
C GLU A 32 6.41 -6.92 6.16
N TYR A 33 7.28 -7.23 5.21
CA TYR A 33 6.93 -7.91 3.96
C TYR A 33 7.96 -9.00 3.68
N MET A 34 7.52 -10.26 3.66
CA MET A 34 8.39 -11.43 3.47
C MET A 34 9.59 -11.48 4.44
N GLY A 35 9.42 -10.98 5.67
CA GLY A 35 10.48 -10.91 6.68
C GLY A 35 11.39 -9.67 6.58
N LEU A 36 11.20 -8.82 5.57
CA LEU A 36 11.93 -7.56 5.40
C LEU A 36 11.16 -6.40 6.02
N LYS A 37 11.89 -5.42 6.54
CA LYS A 37 11.31 -4.15 6.99
C LYS A 37 11.31 -3.17 5.83
N VAL A 38 10.13 -2.81 5.37
CA VAL A 38 9.98 -2.00 4.16
C VAL A 38 9.23 -0.71 4.45
N THR A 39 9.57 0.33 3.71
CA THR A 39 8.68 1.46 3.47
C THR A 39 7.86 1.19 2.22
N ILE A 40 6.66 1.77 2.16
CA ILE A 40 5.78 1.61 0.99
C ILE A 40 5.38 2.96 0.39
N ASP A 41 5.23 2.98 -0.94
CA ASP A 41 4.76 4.08 -1.76
C ASP A 41 3.57 3.60 -2.63
N PRO A 42 2.33 3.87 -2.19
CA PRO A 42 1.13 3.42 -2.89
C PRO A 42 0.67 4.40 -3.99
N THR A 43 0.36 3.86 -5.17
CA THR A 43 -0.32 4.57 -6.26
C THR A 43 -1.66 3.89 -6.59
N VAL A 44 -2.76 4.61 -6.39
CA VAL A 44 -4.13 4.14 -6.66
C VAL A 44 -4.45 4.27 -8.16
N ASP A 45 -4.92 3.19 -8.77
CA ASP A 45 -5.52 3.20 -10.10
C ASP A 45 -7.05 3.14 -9.98
N CYS A 46 -7.70 4.30 -10.13
CA CYS A 46 -9.15 4.41 -10.02
C CYS A 46 -9.90 3.74 -11.18
N LYS A 47 -9.24 3.50 -12.32
CA LYS A 47 -9.84 2.86 -13.49
C LYS A 47 -9.91 1.35 -13.28
N ASN A 48 -8.80 0.75 -12.88
CA ASN A 48 -8.65 -0.70 -12.69
C ASN A 48 -9.02 -1.16 -11.27
N GLU A 49 -9.32 -0.24 -10.36
CA GLU A 49 -9.70 -0.50 -8.96
C GLU A 49 -8.64 -1.33 -8.22
N ASN A 50 -7.38 -0.94 -8.36
CA ASN A 50 -6.25 -1.56 -7.69
C ASN A 50 -5.26 -0.51 -7.15
N ILE A 51 -4.30 -0.95 -6.36
CA ILE A 51 -3.20 -0.11 -5.88
C ILE A 51 -1.87 -0.77 -6.25
N LEU A 52 -0.99 -0.01 -6.89
CA LEU A 52 0.41 -0.36 -7.05
C LEU A 52 1.17 0.05 -5.78
N ILE A 53 1.66 -0.92 -5.02
CA ILE A 53 2.53 -0.73 -3.87
C ILE A 53 3.97 -0.88 -4.34
N ARG A 54 4.73 0.22 -4.38
CA ARG A 54 6.19 0.13 -4.43
C ARG A 54 6.69 -0.02 -3.02
N TRP A 55 7.68 -0.87 -2.80
CA TRP A 55 8.26 -1.05 -1.48
C TRP A 55 9.78 -1.03 -1.57
N LEU A 56 10.40 -0.51 -0.52
CA LEU A 56 11.84 -0.38 -0.38
C LEU A 56 12.23 -0.93 0.98
N ASP A 57 13.07 -1.96 0.97
CA ASP A 57 13.74 -2.46 2.17
C ASP A 57 14.64 -1.38 2.76
N ILE A 58 14.50 -1.16 4.07
CA ILE A 58 15.18 -0.08 4.78
C ILE A 58 16.63 -0.44 5.11
N ASP A 59 16.94 -1.73 5.19
CA ASP A 59 18.24 -2.22 5.67
C ASP A 59 19.20 -2.46 4.49
N GLU A 60 18.76 -3.16 3.43
CA GLU A 60 19.60 -3.54 2.29
C GLU A 60 19.39 -2.66 1.05
N GLY A 61 18.34 -1.82 1.04
CA GLY A 61 18.04 -0.91 -0.07
C GLY A 61 17.43 -1.60 -1.31
N PHE A 62 17.05 -2.88 -1.19
CA PHE A 62 16.32 -3.59 -2.24
C PHE A 62 14.91 -2.99 -2.42
N ASN A 63 14.42 -2.91 -3.66
CA ASN A 63 13.06 -2.43 -3.92
C ASN A 63 12.38 -3.24 -5.02
N ASP A 64 11.07 -3.33 -4.92
CA ASP A 64 10.21 -3.90 -5.94
C ASP A 64 8.80 -3.29 -5.84
N LYS A 65 7.86 -3.80 -6.63
CA LYS A 65 6.49 -3.34 -6.68
C LYS A 65 5.50 -4.49 -6.79
N LYS A 66 4.30 -4.28 -6.27
CA LYS A 66 3.20 -5.24 -6.34
C LYS A 66 1.86 -4.54 -6.53
N ILE A 67 0.97 -5.16 -7.31
CA ILE A 67 -0.41 -4.72 -7.43
C ILE A 67 -1.25 -5.49 -6.41
N VAL A 68 -2.10 -4.77 -5.67
CA VAL A 68 -3.08 -5.33 -4.74
C VAL A 68 -4.48 -4.83 -5.09
N TYR A 69 -5.47 -5.69 -4.87
CA TYR A 69 -6.86 -5.48 -5.27
C TYR A 69 -7.83 -5.39 -4.09
N SER A 70 -7.36 -5.61 -2.86
CA SER A 70 -8.20 -5.53 -1.67
C SER A 70 -7.40 -5.28 -0.39
N LEU A 71 -8.10 -4.85 0.66
CA LEU A 71 -7.51 -4.68 2.00
C LEU A 71 -7.01 -6.01 2.58
N SER A 72 -7.78 -7.09 2.42
CA SER A 72 -7.40 -8.41 2.92
C SER A 72 -6.15 -8.95 2.24
N GLU A 73 -6.04 -8.78 0.92
CA GLU A 73 -4.82 -9.14 0.18
C GLU A 73 -3.61 -8.37 0.71
N PHE A 74 -3.74 -7.05 0.88
CA PHE A 74 -2.68 -6.22 1.43
C PHE A 74 -2.26 -6.70 2.83
N GLN A 75 -3.21 -6.88 3.75
CA GLN A 75 -2.93 -7.30 5.14
C GLN A 75 -2.40 -8.74 5.25
N SER A 76 -2.68 -9.61 4.28
CA SER A 76 -2.10 -10.96 4.24
C SER A 76 -0.60 -10.97 3.94
N GLN A 77 -0.08 -9.88 3.36
CA GLN A 77 1.28 -9.78 2.85
C GLN A 77 2.11 -8.74 3.61
N PHE A 78 1.52 -7.59 3.89
CA PHE A 78 2.14 -6.47 4.60
C PHE A 78 1.57 -6.40 6.01
N LYS A 79 2.44 -6.59 6.99
CA LYS A 79 2.08 -6.46 8.40
C LYS A 79 2.63 -5.15 8.92
N SER A 80 1.81 -4.40 9.63
CA SER A 80 2.29 -3.19 10.29
C SER A 80 3.25 -3.58 11.42
N VAL A 81 4.43 -2.96 11.48
CA VAL A 81 5.45 -3.23 12.52
C VAL A 81 5.22 -2.39 13.78
N VAL A 82 4.03 -1.78 13.92
CA VAL A 82 3.69 -0.94 15.08
C VAL A 82 3.83 -1.75 16.36
N LYS A 83 4.83 -1.36 17.17
CA LYS A 83 4.83 -1.55 18.61
C LYS A 83 4.17 -0.34 19.26
#